data_AF-A0A9P5CG63-F1
#
_entry.id   AF-A0A9P5CG63-F1
#
_cell.length_a   1.000
_cell.length_b   1.000
_cell.length_c   1.000
_cell.angle_alpha   90.00
_cell.angle_beta   90.00
_cell.angle_gamma   90.00
#
_symmetry.space_group_name_H-M   'P 1'
#
loop_
_entity.id
_entity.type
_entity.pdbx_description
1 polymer ?
#
loop_
_entity_poly.entity_id
_entity_poly.type
_entity_poly.pdbx_seq_one_letter_code
_entity_poly.pdbx_strand_id
1 'polypeptide(L)'
;MAAPRYEIENAVTSIREDDNDARFTVRRNGKVFYIKLSPSNFVNSPNMTNKYRSYLEVLKSDQEVLVTTCANRGVALLAIPVRFDDDFLDDLETWTSLYDPANIVISHKAPKDALFKAPKKVLIDNGQTVCFFKRCYDSIQITQELKTYKKIHEAGLDSRLNLGTTLSAMHENHIIWGDVKAENVLIDENEDAWLVDFGGGYTEGWVDKEVAGTVMGDFTSMAKLRTLLFPTK
;
A
#
# COMPACT_ATOMS: atom_id res chain seq x y z
N MET A 1 -21.66 -12.43 -1.93
CA MET A 1 -22.53 -11.58 -2.77
C MET A 1 -21.62 -10.68 -3.58
N ALA A 2 -21.88 -10.48 -4.87
CA ALA A 2 -20.98 -9.71 -5.73
C ALA A 2 -20.83 -8.24 -5.27
N ALA A 3 -19.66 -7.65 -5.51
CA ALA A 3 -19.41 -6.24 -5.26
C ALA A 3 -20.42 -5.36 -6.04
N PRO A 4 -21.01 -4.30 -5.45
CA PRO A 4 -22.08 -3.56 -6.13
C PRO A 4 -21.50 -2.65 -7.22
N ARG A 5 -21.48 -3.16 -8.48
CA ARG A 5 -21.00 -2.47 -9.68
C ARG A 5 -21.55 -1.05 -9.75
N TYR A 6 -20.65 -0.09 -9.96
CA TYR A 6 -20.96 1.29 -10.25
C TYR A 6 -20.27 1.73 -11.54
N GLU A 7 -20.96 2.56 -12.32
CA GLU A 7 -20.52 3.07 -13.61
C GLU A 7 -20.69 4.59 -13.60
N ILE A 8 -19.68 5.35 -14.02
CA ILE A 8 -19.80 6.79 -14.23
C ILE A 8 -20.40 6.97 -15.63
N GLU A 9 -21.68 7.33 -15.70
CA GLU A 9 -22.39 7.48 -16.98
C GLU A 9 -22.01 8.77 -17.72
N ASN A 10 -21.67 9.82 -16.96
CA ASN A 10 -21.37 11.15 -17.49
C ASN A 10 -20.64 11.98 -16.42
N ALA A 11 -19.69 12.82 -16.86
CA ALA A 11 -19.08 13.88 -16.08
C ALA A 11 -19.31 15.22 -16.80
N VAL A 12 -20.04 16.14 -16.17
CA VAL A 12 -20.33 17.47 -16.71
C VAL A 12 -19.49 18.50 -15.98
N THR A 13 -18.59 19.14 -16.71
CA THR A 13 -17.79 20.29 -16.28
C THR A 13 -18.34 21.58 -16.89
N SER A 14 -17.92 22.73 -16.39
CA SER A 14 -18.32 24.03 -16.95
C SER A 14 -17.34 24.48 -18.04
N ILE A 15 -17.87 24.92 -19.19
CA ILE A 15 -17.10 25.48 -20.31
C ILE A 15 -16.50 26.87 -20.01
N ARG A 16 -16.81 27.45 -18.85
CA ARG A 16 -16.17 28.69 -18.39
C ARG A 16 -14.91 28.38 -17.61
N GLU A 17 -13.92 29.27 -17.66
CA GLU A 17 -12.63 29.09 -16.98
C GLU A 17 -12.71 29.40 -15.47
N ASP A 18 -13.55 30.37 -15.09
CA ASP A 18 -13.81 30.78 -13.70
C ASP A 18 -14.63 29.73 -12.93
N ASP A 19 -15.62 29.14 -13.59
CA ASP A 19 -16.44 28.06 -13.03
C ASP A 19 -15.63 26.75 -12.95
N ASN A 20 -15.41 26.32 -11.72
CA ASN A 20 -14.61 25.16 -11.37
C ASN A 20 -15.45 24.03 -10.74
N ASP A 21 -16.78 24.08 -10.85
CA ASP A 21 -17.65 23.01 -10.38
C ASP A 21 -17.70 21.83 -11.36
N ALA A 22 -17.95 20.63 -10.84
CA ALA A 22 -18.16 19.40 -11.62
C ALA A 22 -19.38 18.64 -11.10
N ARG A 23 -20.12 17.99 -12.02
CA ARG A 23 -21.22 17.09 -11.69
C ARG A 23 -21.04 15.73 -12.36
N PHE A 24 -21.03 14.67 -11.55
CA PHE A 24 -20.94 13.29 -12.03
C PHE A 24 -22.29 12.61 -11.89
N THR A 25 -22.68 11.86 -12.92
CA THR A 25 -23.82 10.95 -12.91
C THR A 25 -23.28 9.53 -12.74
N VAL A 26 -23.62 8.87 -11.65
CA VAL A 26 -23.11 7.53 -11.31
C VAL A 26 -24.29 6.56 -11.19
N ARG A 27 -24.30 5.49 -11.98
CA ARG A 27 -25.26 4.39 -11.86
C ARG A 27 -24.68 3.32 -10.96
N ARG A 28 -25.42 2.84 -9.96
CA ARG A 28 -25.03 1.72 -9.08
C ARG A 28 -26.25 0.85 -8.76
N ASN A 29 -26.15 -0.45 -9.02
CA ASN A 29 -27.27 -1.41 -8.91
C ASN A 29 -28.58 -0.89 -9.56
N GLY A 30 -28.47 -0.28 -10.75
CA GLY A 30 -29.62 0.29 -11.49
C GLY A 30 -30.19 1.61 -10.95
N LYS A 31 -29.71 2.13 -9.82
CA LYS A 31 -30.07 3.46 -9.28
C LYS A 31 -29.05 4.51 -9.75
N VAL A 32 -29.53 5.71 -10.07
CA VAL A 32 -28.69 6.83 -10.51
C VAL A 32 -28.48 7.81 -9.35
N PHE A 33 -27.24 8.27 -9.19
CA PHE A 33 -26.79 9.20 -8.17
C PHE A 33 -26.12 10.41 -8.84
N TYR A 34 -26.36 11.61 -8.32
CA TYR A 34 -25.76 12.85 -8.82
C TYR A 34 -24.80 13.40 -7.77
N ILE A 35 -23.50 13.40 -8.08
CA ILE A 35 -22.45 13.92 -7.20
C ILE A 35 -22.05 15.30 -7.72
N LYS A 36 -22.12 16.34 -6.89
CA LYS A 36 -21.59 17.66 -7.20
C LYS A 36 -20.32 17.94 -6.39
N LEU A 37 -19.23 18.29 -7.06
CA LEU A 37 -17.99 18.77 -6.45
C LEU A 37 -17.78 20.26 -6.78
N SER A 38 -17.09 20.96 -5.89
CA SER A 38 -16.77 22.39 -5.99
C SER A 38 -15.49 22.70 -5.19
N PRO A 39 -14.60 23.59 -5.66
CA PRO A 39 -13.43 24.03 -4.89
C PRO A 39 -13.77 24.55 -3.49
N SER A 40 -14.93 25.17 -3.34
CA SER A 40 -15.43 25.73 -2.07
C SER A 40 -15.60 24.69 -0.96
N ASN A 41 -15.75 23.41 -1.31
CA ASN A 41 -15.97 22.33 -0.35
C ASN A 41 -14.66 21.81 0.28
N PHE A 42 -13.49 22.12 -0.29
CA PHE A 42 -12.18 21.64 0.18
C PHE A 42 -11.55 22.55 1.25
N VAL A 43 -12.32 22.85 2.30
CA VAL A 43 -11.91 23.74 3.41
C VAL A 43 -10.56 23.31 3.99
N ASN A 44 -9.61 24.25 4.04
CA ASN A 44 -8.23 24.06 4.54
C ASN A 44 -7.42 22.92 3.88
N SER A 45 -7.82 22.44 2.68
CA SER A 45 -7.19 21.30 2.00
C SER A 45 -6.59 21.67 0.63
N PRO A 46 -5.51 22.48 0.58
CA PRO A 46 -4.92 22.95 -0.68
C PRO A 46 -4.43 21.79 -1.56
N ASN A 47 -3.90 20.72 -0.98
CA ASN A 47 -3.44 19.54 -1.73
C ASN A 47 -4.59 18.82 -2.45
N MET A 48 -5.78 18.72 -1.82
CA MET A 48 -6.95 18.15 -2.50
C MET A 48 -7.57 19.13 -3.49
N THR A 49 -7.56 20.43 -3.19
CA THR A 49 -7.99 21.48 -4.12
C THR A 49 -7.16 21.45 -5.41
N ASN A 50 -5.83 21.31 -5.28
CA ASN A 50 -4.92 21.23 -6.43
C ASN A 50 -5.11 19.94 -7.22
N LYS A 51 -5.21 18.78 -6.56
CA LYS A 51 -5.55 17.51 -7.24
C LYS A 51 -6.88 17.60 -7.99
N TYR A 52 -7.90 18.17 -7.36
CA TYR A 52 -9.22 18.38 -7.97
C TYR A 52 -9.13 19.28 -9.21
N ARG A 53 -8.33 20.35 -9.17
CA ARG A 53 -8.08 21.21 -10.35
C ARG A 53 -7.39 20.44 -11.48
N SER A 54 -6.35 19.66 -11.20
CA SER A 54 -5.69 18.85 -12.23
C SER A 54 -6.61 17.78 -12.84
N TYR A 55 -7.48 17.15 -12.05
CA TYR A 55 -8.51 16.26 -12.61
C TYR A 55 -9.58 17.03 -13.39
N LEU A 56 -9.92 18.27 -13.00
CA LEU A 56 -10.88 19.11 -13.71
C LEU A 56 -10.33 19.62 -15.05
N GLU A 57 -9.05 20.00 -15.10
CA GLU A 57 -8.33 20.38 -16.34
C GLU A 57 -8.34 19.24 -17.36
N VAL A 58 -8.14 18.00 -16.89
CA VAL A 58 -8.26 16.78 -17.69
C VAL A 58 -9.70 16.54 -18.16
N LEU A 59 -10.69 16.66 -17.27
CA LEU A 59 -12.13 16.56 -17.59
C LEU A 59 -12.68 17.75 -18.40
N LYS A 60 -11.89 18.80 -18.63
CA LYS A 60 -12.18 19.91 -19.57
C LYS A 60 -11.40 19.78 -20.89
N SER A 61 -10.51 18.79 -21.02
CA SER A 61 -9.69 18.57 -22.22
C SER A 61 -9.93 17.22 -22.91
N ASP A 62 -10.95 16.47 -22.49
CA ASP A 62 -11.32 15.13 -22.98
C ASP A 62 -10.16 14.11 -22.99
N GLN A 63 -9.24 14.24 -22.02
CA GLN A 63 -8.16 13.28 -21.81
C GLN A 63 -8.54 12.25 -20.73
N GLU A 64 -8.18 10.98 -20.91
CA GLU A 64 -8.35 9.97 -19.86
C GLU A 64 -7.22 10.09 -18.81
N VAL A 65 -7.59 10.31 -17.55
CA VAL A 65 -6.70 10.05 -16.40
C VAL A 65 -7.31 8.96 -15.51
N LEU A 66 -6.46 7.99 -15.20
CA LEU A 66 -6.84 6.66 -14.76
C LEU A 66 -6.64 6.51 -13.25
N VAL A 67 -7.72 6.59 -12.48
CA VAL A 67 -7.75 6.44 -11.01
C VAL A 67 -8.55 5.18 -10.62
N THR A 68 -8.20 4.52 -9.50
CA THR A 68 -8.85 3.28 -9.03
C THR A 68 -8.91 3.24 -7.49
N THR A 69 -9.88 2.53 -6.91
CA THR A 69 -10.12 2.42 -5.45
C THR A 69 -10.79 1.09 -5.09
N CYS A 70 -10.36 0.41 -4.01
CA CYS A 70 -10.86 -0.91 -3.56
C CYS A 70 -10.60 -1.15 -2.05
N ALA A 71 -11.33 -2.05 -1.36
CA ALA A 71 -11.47 -2.02 0.13
C ALA A 71 -11.81 -3.34 0.90
N ASN A 72 -11.17 -3.51 2.07
CA ASN A 72 -11.26 -4.56 3.14
C ASN A 72 -10.65 -5.95 2.76
N ARG A 73 -10.09 -6.85 3.61
CA ARG A 73 -9.54 -6.84 5.01
C ARG A 73 -8.66 -8.14 5.20
N GLY A 74 -7.49 -8.27 5.86
CA GLY A 74 -6.81 -7.61 7.01
C GLY A 74 -5.24 -7.78 7.04
N VAL A 75 -4.44 -6.90 6.41
CA VAL A 75 -2.95 -6.87 6.25
C VAL A 75 -2.44 -5.40 6.07
N ALA A 76 -1.12 -5.18 6.03
CA ALA A 76 -0.44 -3.89 5.86
C ALA A 76 -1.00 -2.97 4.75
N LEU A 77 -1.01 -1.66 5.02
CA LEU A 77 -1.72 -0.68 4.21
C LEU A 77 -0.85 -0.05 3.12
N LEU A 78 -1.25 -0.30 1.88
CA LEU A 78 -0.60 0.17 0.66
C LEU A 78 -1.40 1.34 0.08
N ALA A 79 -0.79 2.53 -0.01
CA ALA A 79 -1.33 3.62 -0.81
C ALA A 79 -0.79 3.51 -2.23
N ILE A 80 -1.62 3.02 -3.15
CA ILE A 80 -1.21 2.57 -4.48
C ILE A 80 -1.62 3.60 -5.56
N PRO A 81 -0.67 4.30 -6.21
CA PRO A 81 -0.93 5.12 -7.40
C PRO A 81 -0.81 4.32 -8.72
N VAL A 82 -0.55 3.02 -8.60
CA VAL A 82 -0.42 2.03 -9.69
C VAL A 82 -1.80 1.45 -10.03
N ARG A 83 -2.01 1.09 -11.30
CA ARG A 83 -3.13 0.24 -11.69
C ARG A 83 -2.71 -1.23 -11.78
N PHE A 84 -3.56 -2.10 -11.25
CA PHE A 84 -3.60 -3.52 -11.59
C PHE A 84 -4.83 -3.78 -12.47
N ASP A 85 -4.84 -4.93 -13.13
CA ASP A 85 -6.01 -5.52 -13.77
C ASP A 85 -7.02 -6.07 -12.73
N ASP A 86 -8.26 -6.26 -13.17
CA ASP A 86 -9.35 -6.72 -12.31
C ASP A 86 -9.12 -8.17 -11.81
N ASP A 87 -8.54 -9.05 -12.63
CA ASP A 87 -8.23 -10.44 -12.25
C ASP A 87 -7.21 -10.49 -11.09
N PHE A 88 -6.17 -9.65 -11.13
CA PHE A 88 -5.22 -9.50 -10.02
C PHE A 88 -5.87 -8.91 -8.76
N LEU A 89 -6.84 -7.99 -8.89
CA LEU A 89 -7.56 -7.43 -7.75
C LEU A 89 -8.52 -8.44 -7.11
N ASP A 90 -9.28 -9.19 -7.91
CA ASP A 90 -10.15 -10.27 -7.43
C ASP A 90 -9.32 -11.36 -6.73
N ASP A 91 -8.16 -11.75 -7.27
CA ASP A 91 -7.22 -12.68 -6.62
C ASP A 91 -6.67 -12.12 -5.29
N LEU A 92 -6.34 -10.83 -5.25
CA LEU A 92 -5.83 -10.13 -4.08
C LEU A 92 -6.87 -10.09 -2.95
N GLU A 93 -8.15 -9.82 -3.26
CA GLU A 93 -9.25 -9.83 -2.28
C GLU A 93 -9.49 -11.22 -1.65
N THR A 94 -9.00 -12.33 -2.24
CA THR A 94 -9.17 -13.68 -1.65
C THR A 94 -8.35 -13.92 -0.37
N TRP A 95 -7.24 -13.20 -0.17
CA TRP A 95 -6.26 -13.51 0.89
C TRP A 95 -5.78 -12.31 1.73
N THR A 96 -6.19 -11.07 1.42
CA THR A 96 -5.57 -9.88 2.04
C THR A 96 -6.51 -8.70 2.35
N SER A 97 -5.91 -7.64 2.93
CA SER A 97 -6.53 -6.31 2.95
C SER A 97 -6.40 -5.55 1.67
N LEU A 98 -7.55 -5.02 1.28
CA LEU A 98 -7.66 -3.63 0.87
C LEU A 98 -8.24 -2.83 2.07
N TYR A 99 -8.43 -1.52 2.00
CA TYR A 99 -9.24 -0.72 2.97
C TYR A 99 -9.75 0.55 2.29
N ASP A 100 -10.95 1.02 2.65
CA ASP A 100 -11.42 2.34 2.21
C ASP A 100 -10.53 3.44 2.81
N PRO A 101 -9.93 4.34 1.99
CA PRO A 101 -9.07 5.41 2.50
C PRO A 101 -9.71 6.33 3.55
N ALA A 102 -11.04 6.46 3.59
CA ALA A 102 -11.74 7.24 4.61
C ALA A 102 -11.70 6.59 6.01
N ASN A 103 -11.44 5.27 6.08
CA ASN A 103 -11.33 4.52 7.33
C ASN A 103 -9.88 4.43 7.85
N ILE A 104 -8.91 5.01 7.13
CA ILE A 104 -7.49 5.04 7.51
C ILE A 104 -7.16 6.38 8.19
N VAL A 105 -6.90 6.36 9.50
CA VAL A 105 -6.47 7.54 10.26
C VAL A 105 -4.94 7.61 10.29
N ILE A 106 -4.38 8.74 9.86
CA ILE A 106 -2.92 8.89 9.75
C ILE A 106 -2.30 9.19 11.13
N SER A 107 -1.38 8.34 11.61
CA SER A 107 -0.80 8.45 12.95
C SER A 107 0.49 9.28 12.99
N HIS A 108 0.45 10.42 13.67
CA HIS A 108 1.60 11.30 13.88
C HIS A 108 1.74 11.73 15.35
N LYS A 109 2.98 11.73 15.87
CA LYS A 109 3.28 12.16 17.26
C LYS A 109 2.95 13.63 17.55
N ALA A 110 2.79 14.46 16.52
CA ALA A 110 2.29 15.82 16.63
C ALA A 110 1.46 16.17 15.36
N PRO A 111 0.31 16.85 15.44
CA PRO A 111 -0.53 17.13 14.28
C PRO A 111 0.20 17.87 13.13
N LYS A 112 1.14 18.76 13.47
CA LYS A 112 1.99 19.49 12.50
C LYS A 112 2.90 18.58 11.66
N ASP A 113 3.22 17.38 12.13
CA ASP A 113 4.08 16.44 11.39
C ASP A 113 3.33 15.83 10.18
N ALA A 114 1.99 15.76 10.22
CA ALA A 114 1.17 15.18 9.15
C ALA A 114 1.21 15.97 7.83
N LEU A 115 1.69 17.23 7.87
CA LEU A 115 1.82 18.09 6.70
C LEU A 115 3.14 17.90 5.94
N PHE A 116 4.18 17.35 6.60
CA PHE A 116 5.56 17.39 6.08
C PHE A 116 6.34 16.08 6.20
N LYS A 117 5.93 15.16 7.08
CA LYS A 117 6.57 13.84 7.24
C LYS A 117 5.67 12.78 6.61
N ALA A 118 6.25 11.86 5.84
CA ALA A 118 5.51 10.67 5.44
C ALA A 118 5.16 9.84 6.69
N PRO A 119 3.91 9.36 6.85
CA PRO A 119 3.56 8.44 7.92
C PRO A 119 4.33 7.13 7.77
N LYS A 120 4.71 6.52 8.90
CA LYS A 120 5.26 5.16 8.99
C LYS A 120 4.28 4.15 9.63
N LYS A 121 3.31 4.67 10.37
CA LYS A 121 2.19 3.92 10.95
C LYS A 121 0.88 4.67 10.66
N VAL A 122 -0.20 3.92 10.53
CA VAL A 122 -1.57 4.39 10.40
C VAL A 122 -2.45 3.60 11.36
N LEU A 123 -3.66 4.09 11.58
CA LEU A 123 -4.67 3.47 12.41
C LEU A 123 -5.86 3.11 11.52
N ILE A 124 -6.42 1.93 11.72
CA ILE A 124 -7.65 1.46 11.05
C ILE A 124 -8.69 1.12 12.11
N ASP A 125 -9.82 0.53 11.71
CA ASP A 125 -10.84 -0.01 12.62
C ASP A 125 -11.32 1.05 13.63
N ASN A 126 -11.64 2.25 13.13
CA ASN A 126 -12.03 3.44 13.89
C ASN A 126 -10.99 3.90 14.93
N GLY A 127 -9.71 3.60 14.72
CA GLY A 127 -8.61 3.96 15.61
C GLY A 127 -8.13 2.86 16.54
N GLN A 128 -8.65 1.63 16.41
CA GLN A 128 -8.36 0.52 17.33
C GLN A 128 -7.08 -0.24 16.97
N THR A 129 -6.81 -0.49 15.69
CA THR A 129 -5.68 -1.32 15.26
C THR A 129 -4.56 -0.44 14.67
N VAL A 130 -3.34 -0.59 15.19
CA VAL A 130 -2.15 0.09 14.70
C VAL A 130 -1.49 -0.73 13.59
N CYS A 131 -1.37 -0.17 12.39
CA CYS A 131 -0.71 -0.83 11.26
C CYS A 131 0.53 -0.06 10.82
N PHE A 132 1.54 -0.79 10.32
CA PHE A 132 2.62 -0.18 9.54
C PHE A 132 2.13 0.24 8.16
N PHE A 133 2.70 1.30 7.62
CA PHE A 133 2.29 1.90 6.35
C PHE A 133 3.47 1.97 5.39
N LYS A 134 3.32 1.33 4.22
CA LYS A 134 4.31 1.35 3.14
C LYS A 134 3.74 2.12 1.95
N ARG A 135 4.53 3.04 1.41
CA ARG A 135 4.16 3.80 0.19
C ARG A 135 4.75 3.11 -1.02
N CYS A 136 3.90 2.79 -1.99
CA CYS A 136 4.29 2.16 -3.24
C CYS A 136 4.45 3.23 -4.31
N TYR A 137 5.54 3.16 -5.08
CA TYR A 137 5.84 4.12 -6.15
C TYR A 137 6.11 3.42 -7.50
N ASP A 138 6.46 2.15 -7.47
CA ASP A 138 6.81 1.31 -8.62
C ASP A 138 5.81 0.14 -8.72
N SER A 139 5.33 -0.16 -9.93
CA SER A 139 4.34 -1.21 -10.20
C SER A 139 4.92 -2.62 -10.20
N ILE A 140 6.18 -2.78 -10.60
CA ILE A 140 6.87 -4.06 -10.70
C ILE A 140 7.24 -4.53 -9.29
N GLN A 141 7.85 -3.68 -8.49
CA GLN A 141 8.25 -3.99 -7.11
C GLN A 141 7.05 -4.37 -6.25
N ILE A 142 5.94 -3.63 -6.32
CA ILE A 142 4.75 -3.97 -5.52
C ILE A 142 4.06 -5.25 -6.01
N THR A 143 4.11 -5.54 -7.32
CA THR A 143 3.61 -6.82 -7.85
C THR A 143 4.45 -8.00 -7.36
N GLN A 144 5.77 -7.85 -7.28
CA GLN A 144 6.69 -8.85 -6.74
C GLN A 144 6.49 -9.07 -5.23
N GLU A 145 6.35 -7.98 -4.48
CA GLU A 145 6.09 -8.00 -3.04
C GLU A 145 4.75 -8.68 -2.71
N LEU A 146 3.66 -8.29 -3.38
CA LEU A 146 2.34 -8.90 -3.20
C LEU A 146 2.33 -10.38 -3.57
N LYS A 147 2.98 -10.78 -4.67
CA LYS A 147 3.12 -12.20 -5.05
C LYS A 147 3.94 -13.00 -4.03
N THR A 148 4.86 -12.36 -3.31
CA THR A 148 5.63 -13.02 -2.24
C THR A 148 4.81 -13.15 -0.96
N TYR A 149 4.09 -12.11 -0.53
CA TYR A 149 3.13 -12.22 0.58
C TYR A 149 2.07 -13.31 0.30
N LYS A 150 1.58 -13.45 -0.95
CA LYS A 150 0.65 -14.53 -1.31
C LYS A 150 1.27 -15.92 -1.09
N LYS A 151 2.50 -16.16 -1.55
CA LYS A 151 3.20 -17.44 -1.31
C LYS A 151 3.38 -17.74 0.19
N ILE A 152 3.67 -16.73 1.00
CA ILE A 152 3.80 -16.86 2.46
C ILE A 152 2.45 -17.30 3.06
N HIS A 153 1.34 -16.72 2.60
CA HIS A 153 -0.02 -17.10 3.00
C HIS A 153 -0.39 -18.53 2.52
N GLU A 154 -0.16 -18.85 1.24
CA GLU A 154 -0.44 -20.17 0.64
C GLU A 154 0.37 -21.30 1.31
N ALA A 155 1.60 -21.01 1.75
CA ALA A 155 2.44 -21.92 2.53
C ALA A 155 2.06 -22.02 4.02
N GLY A 156 1.07 -21.25 4.50
CA GLY A 156 0.63 -21.26 5.90
C GLY A 156 1.67 -20.73 6.90
N LEU A 157 2.61 -19.90 6.45
CA LEU A 157 3.71 -19.40 7.29
C LEU A 157 3.25 -18.22 8.14
N ASP A 158 3.18 -18.39 9.47
CA ASP A 158 2.99 -17.25 10.37
C ASP A 158 4.27 -16.39 10.41
N SER A 159 4.12 -15.11 10.08
CA SER A 159 5.22 -14.14 10.03
C SER A 159 5.71 -13.70 11.41
N ARG A 160 5.02 -14.08 12.50
CA ARG A 160 5.45 -13.93 13.91
C ARG A 160 6.56 -14.89 14.34
N LEU A 161 6.90 -15.89 13.53
CA LEU A 161 7.96 -16.84 13.87
C LEU A 161 9.31 -16.13 14.07
N ASN A 162 10.23 -16.74 14.83
CA ASN A 162 11.56 -16.19 15.03
C ASN A 162 12.26 -15.97 13.69
N LEU A 163 12.86 -14.79 13.48
CA LEU A 163 13.51 -14.36 12.22
C LEU A 163 14.29 -15.48 11.49
N GLY A 164 15.02 -16.32 12.22
CA GLY A 164 15.77 -17.43 11.64
C GLY A 164 14.90 -18.63 11.21
N THR A 165 13.90 -19.01 12.02
CA THR A 165 12.95 -20.07 11.65
C THR A 165 12.02 -19.63 10.51
N THR A 166 11.60 -18.37 10.48
CA THR A 166 10.78 -17.81 9.40
C THR A 166 11.54 -17.85 8.08
N LEU A 167 12.82 -17.45 8.08
CA LEU A 167 13.65 -17.49 6.89
C LEU A 167 13.91 -18.92 6.39
N SER A 168 14.19 -19.87 7.30
CA SER A 168 14.28 -21.30 6.93
C SER A 168 12.99 -21.81 6.29
N ALA A 169 11.84 -21.58 6.94
CA ALA A 169 10.54 -22.06 6.44
C ALA A 169 10.13 -21.38 5.12
N MET A 170 10.50 -20.12 4.91
CA MET A 170 10.39 -19.46 3.61
C MET A 170 11.21 -20.19 2.53
N HIS A 171 12.48 -20.49 2.79
CA HIS A 171 13.35 -21.17 1.82
C HIS A 171 12.91 -22.60 1.52
N GLU A 172 12.40 -23.32 2.52
CA GLU A 172 11.75 -24.64 2.36
C GLU A 172 10.54 -24.59 1.41
N ASN A 173 9.80 -23.47 1.40
CA ASN A 173 8.70 -23.19 0.48
C ASN A 173 9.13 -22.46 -0.81
N HIS A 174 10.43 -22.46 -1.13
CA HIS A 174 11.02 -21.80 -2.31
C HIS A 174 10.75 -20.28 -2.39
N ILE A 175 10.64 -19.64 -1.23
CA ILE A 175 10.53 -18.18 -1.07
C ILE A 175 11.90 -17.63 -0.69
N ILE A 176 12.27 -16.51 -1.33
CA ILE A 176 13.51 -15.76 -1.07
C ILE A 176 13.06 -14.36 -0.62
N TRP A 177 13.71 -13.80 0.41
CA TRP A 177 13.44 -12.45 0.91
C TRP A 177 14.20 -11.41 0.10
N GLY A 178 15.48 -11.64 -0.19
CA GLY A 178 16.29 -10.92 -1.17
C GLY A 178 16.89 -9.59 -0.72
N ASP A 179 16.28 -8.88 0.22
CA ASP A 179 16.82 -7.66 0.86
C ASP A 179 16.73 -7.75 2.40
N VAL A 180 17.35 -8.79 2.94
CA VAL A 180 17.42 -9.03 4.40
C VAL A 180 18.25 -7.92 5.08
N LYS A 181 17.58 -7.04 5.84
CA LYS A 181 18.22 -5.97 6.61
C LYS A 181 17.38 -5.55 7.82
N ALA A 182 18.01 -4.85 8.78
CA ALA A 182 17.34 -4.38 10.00
C ALA A 182 16.18 -3.41 9.74
N GLU A 183 16.22 -2.66 8.64
CA GLU A 183 15.13 -1.74 8.25
C GLU A 183 13.86 -2.48 7.78
N ASN A 184 14.02 -3.73 7.34
CA ASN A 184 12.96 -4.60 6.82
C ASN A 184 12.43 -5.58 7.88
N VAL A 185 12.83 -5.41 9.15
CA VAL A 185 12.24 -6.08 10.31
C VAL A 185 11.46 -5.05 11.13
N LEU A 186 10.18 -5.34 11.37
CA LEU A 186 9.28 -4.48 12.12
C LEU A 186 8.89 -5.15 13.44
N ILE A 187 9.03 -4.47 14.57
CA ILE A 187 8.58 -4.96 15.87
C ILE A 187 7.22 -4.33 16.19
N ASP A 188 6.23 -5.16 16.52
CA ASP A 188 4.88 -4.69 16.88
C ASP A 188 4.76 -4.33 18.39
N GLU A 189 3.54 -4.25 18.91
CA GLU A 189 3.27 -3.90 20.31
C GLU A 189 3.26 -5.09 21.29
N ASN A 190 3.36 -6.32 20.77
CA ASN A 190 3.50 -7.57 21.53
C ASN A 190 4.97 -8.05 21.60
N GLU A 191 5.90 -7.25 21.06
CA GLU A 191 7.31 -7.60 20.81
C GLU A 191 7.54 -8.66 19.72
N ASP A 192 6.50 -9.03 18.95
CA ASP A 192 6.62 -9.92 17.79
C ASP A 192 7.36 -9.22 16.64
N ALA A 193 8.19 -9.99 15.92
CA ALA A 193 9.05 -9.50 14.85
C ALA A 193 8.57 -9.94 13.46
N TRP A 194 8.21 -8.97 12.63
CA TRP A 194 7.60 -9.16 11.31
C TRP A 194 8.60 -8.89 10.18
N LEU A 195 8.67 -9.80 9.20
CA LEU A 195 9.46 -9.63 7.97
C LEU A 195 8.65 -8.84 6.92
N VAL A 196 9.26 -7.84 6.28
CA VAL A 196 8.63 -7.04 5.20
C VAL A 196 9.60 -6.76 4.05
N ASP A 197 9.09 -6.06 3.04
CA ASP A 197 9.85 -5.58 1.86
C ASP A 197 10.37 -6.69 0.94
N PHE A 198 9.43 -7.50 0.46
CA PHE A 198 9.66 -8.52 -0.56
C PHE A 198 9.64 -7.96 -1.99
N GLY A 199 9.81 -6.64 -2.16
CA GLY A 199 9.91 -5.99 -3.47
C GLY A 199 11.28 -6.14 -4.13
N GLY A 200 12.23 -6.75 -3.42
CA GLY A 200 13.61 -6.95 -3.85
C GLY A 200 14.42 -5.65 -3.89
N GLY A 201 15.74 -5.80 -3.96
CA GLY A 201 16.67 -4.68 -4.00
C GLY A 201 18.12 -5.13 -3.87
N TYR A 202 19.00 -4.15 -3.66
CA TYR A 202 20.37 -4.37 -3.21
C TYR A 202 20.75 -3.24 -2.26
N THR A 203 20.88 -3.56 -0.97
CA THR A 203 21.38 -2.62 0.03
C THR A 203 22.87 -2.90 0.27
N GLU A 204 23.74 -1.96 -0.14
CA GLU A 204 25.20 -2.10 -0.01
C GLU A 204 25.62 -2.34 1.45
N GLY A 205 26.62 -3.19 1.65
CA GLY A 205 27.13 -3.59 2.97
C GLY A 205 26.39 -4.77 3.63
N TRP A 206 25.10 -4.98 3.31
CA TRP A 206 24.34 -6.13 3.85
C TRP A 206 24.73 -7.45 3.16
N VAL A 207 24.80 -7.47 1.84
CA VAL A 207 25.14 -8.66 1.06
C VAL A 207 26.16 -8.32 -0.03
N ASP A 208 26.95 -9.31 -0.44
CA ASP A 208 27.79 -9.19 -1.63
C ASP A 208 26.89 -9.28 -2.88
N LYS A 209 27.14 -8.43 -3.89
CA LYS A 209 26.21 -8.20 -4.99
C LYS A 209 25.98 -9.45 -5.85
N GLU A 210 26.96 -10.33 -5.87
CA GLU A 210 27.01 -11.60 -6.59
C GLU A 210 26.06 -12.66 -6.02
N VAL A 211 25.62 -12.51 -4.75
CA VAL A 211 24.69 -13.43 -4.08
C VAL A 211 23.41 -12.74 -3.57
N ALA A 212 23.22 -11.45 -3.86
CA ALA A 212 21.99 -10.72 -3.59
C ALA A 212 20.78 -11.37 -4.28
N GLY A 213 19.61 -11.37 -3.64
CA GLY A 213 18.42 -12.03 -4.19
C GLY A 213 18.51 -13.56 -4.23
N THR A 214 19.37 -14.18 -3.42
CA THR A 214 19.51 -15.65 -3.32
C THR A 214 19.40 -16.14 -1.87
N VAL A 215 19.07 -17.43 -1.69
CA VAL A 215 19.10 -18.12 -0.40
C VAL A 215 20.44 -17.95 0.34
N MET A 216 21.56 -17.95 -0.39
CA MET A 216 22.90 -17.75 0.19
C MET A 216 23.09 -16.31 0.67
N GLY A 217 22.61 -15.32 -0.10
CA GLY A 217 22.62 -13.91 0.30
C GLY A 217 21.77 -13.66 1.53
N ASP A 218 20.56 -14.23 1.57
CA ASP A 218 19.63 -14.08 2.68
C ASP A 218 20.21 -14.63 3.99
N PHE A 219 20.79 -15.83 3.98
CA PHE A 219 21.51 -16.37 5.16
C PHE A 219 22.73 -15.52 5.55
N THR A 220 23.48 -14.98 4.57
CA THR A 220 24.66 -14.14 4.83
C THR A 220 24.27 -12.82 5.51
N SER A 221 23.23 -12.15 5.01
CA SER A 221 22.66 -10.96 5.63
C SER A 221 22.01 -11.26 6.99
N MET A 222 21.31 -12.39 7.14
CA MET A 222 20.71 -12.80 8.42
C MET A 222 21.76 -13.05 9.50
N ALA A 223 22.96 -13.54 9.12
CA ALA A 223 24.09 -13.64 10.03
C ALA A 223 24.60 -12.25 10.48
N LYS A 224 24.77 -11.29 9.56
CA LYS A 224 25.10 -9.90 9.90
C LYS A 224 24.03 -9.24 10.78
N LEU A 225 22.75 -9.47 10.48
CA LEU A 225 21.62 -8.97 11.27
C LEU A 225 21.63 -9.53 12.71
N ARG A 226 21.93 -10.82 12.90
CA ARG A 226 22.12 -11.41 14.23
C ARG A 226 23.28 -10.75 14.98
N THR A 227 24.42 -10.52 14.34
CA THR A 227 25.56 -9.82 14.97
C THR A 227 25.24 -8.36 15.34
N LEU A 228 24.41 -7.67 14.54
CA LEU A 228 23.98 -6.31 14.83
C LEU A 228 23.00 -6.23 16.02
N LEU A 229 22.07 -7.18 16.13
CA LEU A 229 21.08 -7.25 17.22
C LEU A 229 21.66 -7.83 18.51
N PHE A 230 22.61 -8.76 18.40
CA PHE A 230 23.24 -9.48 19.51
C PHE A 230 24.77 -9.40 19.41
N PRO A 231 25.37 -8.20 19.54
CA PRO A 231 26.82 -8.07 19.53
C PRO A 231 27.45 -8.83 20.69
N THR A 232 28.46 -9.65 20.37
CA THR A 232 29.31 -10.31 21.37
C THR A 232 30.05 -9.25 22.20
N LYS A 233 29.97 -9.37 23.52
CA LYS A 233 30.69 -8.53 24.49
C LYS A 233 32.20 -8.79 24.48
#